data_AF-A0A970VNB4-F1
#
_entry.id   AF-A0A970VNB4-F1
#
_cell.length_a   1.000
_cell.length_b   1.000
_cell.length_c   1.000
_cell.angle_alpha   90.00
_cell.angle_beta   90.00
_cell.angle_gamma   90.00
#
_symmetry.space_group_name_H-M   'P 1'
#
loop_
_entity.id
_entity.type
_entity.pdbx_description
1 polymer ?
#
loop_
_entity_poly.entity_id
_entity_poly.type
_entity_poly.pdbx_seq_one_letter_code
_entity_poly.pdbx_strand_id
1 'polypeptide(L)'
;MQTTNDPKNWFVTSRFNGVMKYHANQLGRTVLYAILVLLASEVFSIAMTLLTDSSMYVIGASANVAIAIMLGLVLACSVAGKGTRFVLRFGTSRLATWLANVLSLVLWMIALLLASFVLSGITTVVKVLLAGAMPDKFIVALELSNGASVQHVLDSMWVFTRDWLLKECLWVAEWTCIFYLFGCCLRRSKKITLAVIVGIPLLAMMSMFIPAVRETLNAIGRMSEGEIMLQGLKIYQWISDALIWIGKHWKWIQLGAAGVSLPLSFLCMRGTPQP
;
A
#
# COMPACT_ATOMS: atom_id res chain seq x y z
N MET A 1 -10.95 -55.16 -10.82
CA MET A 1 -9.99 -54.07 -10.49
C MET A 1 -10.78 -52.91 -9.92
N GLN A 2 -10.72 -52.70 -8.61
CA GLN A 2 -11.33 -51.56 -7.94
C GLN A 2 -10.58 -50.28 -8.35
N THR A 3 -11.27 -49.36 -9.03
CA THR A 3 -10.82 -47.97 -9.16
C THR A 3 -11.04 -47.30 -7.82
N THR A 4 -10.00 -47.20 -7.01
CA THR A 4 -9.99 -46.38 -5.80
C THR A 4 -10.11 -44.91 -6.23
N ASN A 5 -11.33 -44.39 -6.18
CA ASN A 5 -11.61 -42.96 -6.20
C ASN A 5 -11.17 -42.37 -4.87
N ASP A 6 -9.86 -42.27 -4.64
CA ASP A 6 -9.38 -41.29 -3.67
C ASP A 6 -9.76 -39.91 -4.24
N PRO A 7 -10.48 -39.06 -3.48
CA PRO A 7 -10.73 -37.70 -3.92
C PRO A 7 -9.38 -36.99 -4.02
N LYS A 8 -8.83 -36.94 -5.24
CA LYS A 8 -7.57 -36.27 -5.51
C LYS A 8 -7.68 -34.86 -4.94
N ASN A 9 -6.84 -34.57 -3.94
CA ASN A 9 -6.84 -33.32 -3.19
C ASN A 9 -6.95 -32.14 -4.15
N TRP A 10 -7.92 -31.24 -3.92
CA TRP A 10 -8.21 -30.10 -4.80
C TRP A 10 -6.94 -29.29 -5.11
N PHE A 11 -6.01 -29.19 -4.16
CA PHE A 11 -4.72 -28.52 -4.34
C PHE A 11 -3.86 -29.14 -5.46
N VAL A 12 -3.95 -30.45 -5.65
CA VAL A 12 -3.20 -31.20 -6.66
C VAL A 12 -3.89 -31.10 -8.02
N THR A 13 -5.22 -31.23 -8.05
CA THR A 13 -5.99 -31.16 -9.31
C THR A 13 -6.06 -29.75 -9.88
N SER A 14 -6.06 -28.72 -9.02
CA SER A 14 -6.17 -27.31 -9.42
C SER A 14 -4.86 -26.66 -9.86
N ARG A 15 -3.72 -27.36 -9.73
CA ARG A 15 -2.35 -26.85 -10.00
C ARG A 15 -1.97 -25.60 -9.17
N PHE A 16 -2.65 -25.36 -8.06
CA PHE A 16 -2.47 -24.18 -7.19
C PHE A 16 -1.01 -23.95 -6.78
N ASN A 17 -0.31 -25.01 -6.36
CA ASN A 17 1.10 -24.92 -5.94
C ASN A 17 2.01 -24.44 -7.09
N GLY A 18 1.73 -24.85 -8.33
CA GLY A 18 2.47 -24.39 -9.51
C GLY A 18 2.31 -22.88 -9.74
N VAL A 19 1.10 -22.35 -9.52
CA VAL A 19 0.81 -20.92 -9.64
C VAL A 19 1.50 -20.12 -8.53
N MET A 20 1.48 -20.62 -7.29
CA MET A 20 2.20 -19.99 -6.18
C MET A 20 3.71 -19.95 -6.43
N LYS A 21 4.32 -21.02 -6.95
CA LYS A 21 5.75 -21.04 -7.32
C LYS A 21 6.08 -20.07 -8.46
N TYR A 22 5.20 -19.97 -9.46
CA TYR A 22 5.35 -18.99 -10.54
C TYR A 22 5.39 -17.55 -9.99
N HIS A 23 4.43 -17.19 -9.14
CA HIS A 23 4.41 -15.88 -8.52
C HIS A 23 5.54 -15.68 -7.50
N ALA A 24 5.97 -16.72 -6.79
CA ALA A 24 7.14 -16.64 -5.92
C ALA A 24 8.40 -16.24 -6.69
N ASN A 25 8.63 -16.82 -7.87
CA ASN A 25 9.78 -16.45 -8.69
C ASN A 25 9.62 -15.05 -9.31
N GLN A 26 8.43 -14.71 -9.81
CA GLN A 26 8.21 -13.42 -10.47
C GLN A 26 8.17 -12.25 -9.47
N LEU A 27 7.26 -12.33 -8.48
CA LEU A 27 7.08 -11.29 -7.46
C LEU A 27 8.28 -11.23 -6.53
N GLY A 28 8.85 -12.39 -6.18
CA GLY A 28 10.03 -12.44 -5.31
C GLY A 28 11.24 -11.73 -5.90
N ARG A 29 11.50 -11.88 -7.21
CA ARG A 29 12.54 -11.10 -7.89
C ARG A 29 12.27 -9.60 -7.83
N THR A 30 11.03 -9.17 -8.09
CA THR A 30 10.69 -7.74 -8.04
C THR A 30 10.81 -7.15 -6.64
N VAL A 31 10.40 -7.89 -5.61
CA VAL A 31 10.53 -7.50 -4.21
C VAL A 31 12.00 -7.43 -3.81
N LEU A 32 12.81 -8.40 -4.24
CA LEU A 32 14.25 -8.39 -4.00
C LEU A 32 14.92 -7.17 -4.63
N TYR A 33 14.60 -6.83 -5.89
CA TYR A 33 15.11 -5.62 -6.52
C TYR A 33 14.67 -4.36 -5.78
N ALA A 34 13.42 -4.29 -5.32
CA ALA A 34 12.96 -3.16 -4.52
C ALA A 34 13.76 -3.02 -3.21
N ILE A 35 14.01 -4.12 -2.51
CA ILE A 35 14.84 -4.13 -1.29
C ILE A 35 16.27 -3.68 -1.59
N LEU A 36 16.86 -4.14 -2.69
CA LEU A 36 18.21 -3.72 -3.10
C LEU A 36 18.27 -2.22 -3.42
N VAL A 37 17.25 -1.68 -4.08
CA VAL A 37 17.17 -0.23 -4.34
C VAL A 37 17.04 0.56 -3.04
N LEU A 38 16.24 0.08 -2.09
CA LEU A 38 16.13 0.70 -0.76
C LEU A 38 17.48 0.68 -0.02
N LEU A 39 18.16 -0.46 -0.03
CA LEU A 39 19.49 -0.58 0.59
C LEU A 39 20.49 0.37 -0.09
N ALA A 40 20.51 0.42 -1.42
CA ALA A 40 21.39 1.31 -2.16
C ALA A 40 21.11 2.79 -1.84
N SER A 41 19.84 3.17 -1.69
CA SER A 41 19.44 4.52 -1.29
C SER A 41 19.96 4.89 0.11
N GLU A 42 19.86 3.97 1.07
CA GLU A 42 20.37 4.19 2.43
C GLU A 42 21.90 4.28 2.46
N VAL A 43 22.59 3.36 1.76
CA VAL A 43 24.05 3.38 1.63
C VAL A 43 24.53 4.67 0.98
N PHE A 44 23.86 5.10 -0.09
CA PHE A 44 24.16 6.36 -0.77
C PHE A 44 23.98 7.55 0.16
N SER A 45 22.88 7.60 0.94
CA SER A 45 22.65 8.69 1.90
C SER A 45 23.73 8.76 2.98
N ILE A 46 24.16 7.62 3.51
CA ILE A 46 25.26 7.56 4.49
C ILE A 46 26.57 8.01 3.84
N ALA A 47 26.88 7.53 2.64
CA ALA A 47 28.09 7.92 1.91
C ALA A 47 28.14 9.42 1.61
N MET A 48 27.02 10.01 1.17
CA MET A 48 26.94 11.46 0.93
C MET A 48 27.17 12.27 2.20
N THR A 49 26.61 11.83 3.34
CA THR A 49 26.83 12.46 4.64
C THR A 49 28.30 12.40 5.06
N LEU A 50 28.99 11.29 4.77
CA LEU A 50 30.42 11.15 5.08
C LEU A 50 31.29 12.05 4.19
N LEU A 51 30.96 12.14 2.90
CA LEU A 51 31.75 12.88 1.89
C LEU A 51 31.51 14.39 1.90
N THR A 52 30.38 14.85 2.44
CA THR A 52 30.01 16.27 2.49
C THR A 52 29.92 16.79 3.92
N ASP A 53 29.80 18.11 4.09
CA ASP A 53 29.61 18.75 5.40
C ASP A 53 28.15 18.74 5.86
N SER A 54 27.28 17.98 5.19
CA SER A 54 25.88 17.84 5.60
C SER A 54 25.76 16.97 6.85
N SER A 55 24.94 17.40 7.80
CA SER A 55 24.53 16.59 8.94
C SER A 55 23.27 15.79 8.63
N MET A 56 23.22 14.52 9.04
CA MET A 56 22.05 13.65 8.93
C MET A 56 21.39 13.46 10.28
N TYR A 57 20.06 13.61 10.33
CA TYR A 57 19.28 13.23 11.52
C TYR A 57 19.02 11.73 11.54
N VAL A 58 19.33 11.10 12.67
CA VAL A 58 19.05 9.68 12.91
C VAL A 58 17.68 9.57 13.57
N ILE A 59 16.72 9.03 12.82
CA ILE A 59 15.35 8.73 13.25
C ILE A 59 15.24 7.22 13.53
N GLY A 60 14.33 6.83 14.44
CA GLY A 60 14.08 5.43 14.79
C GLY A 60 13.71 4.54 13.60
N ALA A 61 13.79 3.22 13.81
CA ALA A 61 13.48 2.25 12.78
C ALA A 61 11.99 2.29 12.39
N SER A 62 11.70 2.31 11.09
CA SER A 62 10.33 2.36 10.59
C SER A 62 10.15 1.51 9.32
N ALA A 63 8.93 1.03 9.10
CA ALA A 63 8.59 0.28 7.90
C ALA A 63 8.14 1.24 6.79
N ASN A 64 8.58 1.00 5.56
CA ASN A 64 8.23 1.85 4.41
C ASN A 64 6.90 1.42 3.77
N VAL A 65 5.80 1.69 4.49
CA VAL A 65 4.42 1.30 4.10
C VAL A 65 4.03 1.90 2.75
N ALA A 66 4.37 3.17 2.51
CA ALA A 66 4.06 3.85 1.25
C ALA A 66 4.66 3.14 0.03
N ILE A 67 5.90 2.65 0.15
CA ILE A 67 6.60 1.93 -0.92
C ILE A 67 5.95 0.57 -1.14
N ALA A 68 5.59 -0.15 -0.07
CA ALA A 68 4.86 -1.41 -0.16
C ALA A 68 3.49 -1.24 -0.86
N ILE A 69 2.75 -0.18 -0.54
CA ILE A 69 1.46 0.15 -1.17
C ILE A 69 1.66 0.49 -2.66
N MET A 70 2.61 1.38 -2.98
CA MET A 70 2.87 1.81 -4.36
C MET A 70 3.32 0.65 -5.24
N LEU A 71 4.25 -0.18 -4.77
CA LEU A 71 4.69 -1.36 -5.49
C LEU A 71 3.55 -2.39 -5.59
N GLY A 72 2.75 -2.54 -4.52
CA GLY A 72 1.56 -3.39 -4.48
C GLY A 72 0.57 -3.04 -5.58
N LEU A 73 0.33 -1.75 -5.85
CA LEU A 73 -0.52 -1.30 -6.95
C LEU A 73 0.01 -1.75 -8.32
N VAL A 74 1.30 -1.51 -8.58
CA VAL A 74 1.95 -1.86 -9.85
C VAL A 74 1.93 -3.37 -10.09
N LEU A 75 2.30 -4.14 -9.06
CA LEU A 75 2.32 -5.60 -9.12
C LEU A 75 0.92 -6.19 -9.25
N ALA A 76 -0.08 -5.63 -8.55
CA ALA A 76 -1.46 -6.06 -8.68
C ALA A 76 -1.98 -5.89 -10.13
N CYS A 77 -1.65 -4.77 -10.78
CA CYS A 77 -2.00 -4.54 -12.19
C CYS A 77 -1.29 -5.54 -13.12
N SER A 78 -0.02 -5.83 -12.86
CA SER A 78 0.77 -6.80 -13.63
C SER A 78 0.24 -8.24 -13.48
N VAL A 79 -0.06 -8.67 -12.24
CA VAL A 79 -0.59 -9.99 -11.90
C VAL A 79 -2.01 -10.17 -12.46
N ALA A 80 -2.89 -9.19 -12.27
CA ALA A 80 -4.24 -9.21 -12.85
C ALA A 80 -4.18 -9.28 -14.39
N GLY A 81 -3.24 -8.56 -15.01
CA GLY A 81 -3.01 -8.55 -16.46
C GLY A 81 -2.31 -9.81 -16.98
N LYS A 82 -0.97 -9.76 -17.00
CA LYS A 82 -0.10 -10.75 -17.66
C LYS A 82 -0.10 -12.08 -16.91
N GLY A 83 0.02 -12.05 -15.58
CA GLY A 83 0.12 -13.25 -14.74
C GLY A 83 -1.12 -14.13 -14.86
N THR A 84 -2.31 -13.54 -14.70
CA THR A 84 -3.58 -14.26 -14.79
C THR A 84 -3.79 -14.90 -16.16
N ARG A 85 -3.48 -14.19 -17.26
CA ARG A 85 -3.62 -14.74 -18.62
C ARG A 85 -2.64 -15.89 -18.86
N PHE A 86 -1.40 -15.75 -18.39
CA PHE A 86 -0.40 -16.81 -18.49
C PHE A 86 -0.86 -18.06 -17.76
N VAL A 87 -1.27 -17.92 -16.50
CA VAL A 87 -1.69 -19.05 -15.65
C VAL A 87 -2.93 -19.75 -16.23
N LEU A 88 -3.93 -18.98 -16.67
CA LEU A 88 -5.15 -19.53 -17.27
C LEU A 88 -4.91 -20.27 -18.60
N ARG A 89 -3.89 -19.88 -19.39
CA ARG A 89 -3.49 -20.59 -20.62
C ARG A 89 -3.04 -22.03 -20.36
N PHE A 90 -2.52 -22.31 -19.15
CA PHE A 90 -2.09 -23.66 -18.77
C PHE A 90 -3.20 -24.48 -18.10
N GLY A 91 -4.47 -24.14 -18.34
CA GLY A 91 -5.63 -24.94 -17.89
C GLY A 91 -5.80 -25.00 -16.37
N THR A 92 -5.24 -24.05 -15.63
CA THR A 92 -5.47 -23.92 -14.18
C THR A 92 -6.91 -23.46 -13.91
N SER A 93 -7.48 -23.92 -12.78
CA SER A 93 -8.84 -23.53 -12.42
C SER A 93 -8.90 -22.03 -12.08
N ARG A 94 -10.02 -21.38 -12.41
CA ARG A 94 -10.19 -19.93 -12.18
C ARG A 94 -10.10 -19.58 -10.69
N LEU A 95 -10.64 -20.44 -9.82
CA LEU A 95 -10.59 -20.26 -8.38
C LEU A 95 -9.17 -20.37 -7.84
N ALA A 96 -8.39 -21.38 -8.27
CA ALA A 96 -7.00 -21.51 -7.86
C ALA A 96 -6.14 -20.36 -8.36
N THR A 97 -6.36 -19.90 -9.59
CA THR A 97 -5.64 -18.75 -10.14
C THR A 97 -5.95 -17.47 -9.37
N TRP A 98 -7.24 -17.18 -9.13
CA TRP A 98 -7.65 -16.01 -8.37
C TRP A 98 -7.08 -16.02 -6.95
N LEU A 99 -7.23 -17.13 -6.24
CA LEU A 99 -6.76 -17.27 -4.88
C LEU A 99 -5.23 -17.17 -4.81
N ALA A 100 -4.52 -17.82 -5.72
CA ALA A 100 -3.06 -17.77 -5.77
C ALA A 100 -2.55 -16.36 -6.09
N ASN A 101 -3.20 -15.64 -6.99
CA ASN A 101 -2.85 -14.25 -7.31
C ASN A 101 -2.97 -13.34 -6.09
N VAL A 102 -4.12 -13.38 -5.41
CA VAL A 102 -4.38 -12.54 -4.23
C VAL A 102 -3.43 -12.90 -3.10
N LEU A 103 -3.32 -14.19 -2.75
CA LEU A 103 -2.44 -14.63 -1.67
C LEU A 103 -0.98 -14.33 -1.97
N SER A 104 -0.51 -14.53 -3.19
CA SER A 104 0.87 -14.21 -3.56
C SER A 104 1.15 -12.73 -3.43
N LEU A 105 0.23 -11.86 -3.87
CA LEU A 105 0.37 -10.40 -3.72
C LEU A 105 0.44 -10.00 -2.24
N VAL A 106 -0.49 -10.49 -1.43
CA VAL A 106 -0.52 -10.19 0.02
C VAL A 106 0.78 -10.64 0.70
N LEU A 107 1.19 -11.89 0.49
CA LEU A 107 2.39 -12.46 1.12
C LEU A 107 3.67 -11.70 0.71
N TRP A 108 3.82 -11.37 -0.57
CA TRP A 108 5.01 -10.67 -1.04
C TRP A 108 5.05 -9.19 -0.63
N MET A 109 3.90 -8.52 -0.50
CA MET A 109 3.87 -7.15 0.01
C MET A 109 4.10 -7.08 1.51
N ILE A 110 3.59 -8.07 2.28
CA ILE A 110 3.95 -8.22 3.69
C ILE A 110 5.45 -8.53 3.83
N ALA A 111 6.00 -9.41 3.00
CA ALA A 111 7.43 -9.71 3.01
C ALA A 111 8.28 -8.48 2.69
N LEU A 112 7.87 -7.64 1.72
CA LEU A 112 8.53 -6.37 1.42
C LEU A 112 8.47 -5.39 2.60
N LEU A 113 7.30 -5.27 3.24
CA LEU A 113 7.12 -4.42 4.41
C LEU A 113 8.07 -4.84 5.54
N LEU A 114 8.08 -6.13 5.88
CA LEU A 114 8.97 -6.72 6.89
C LEU A 114 10.44 -6.52 6.54
N ALA A 115 10.83 -6.79 5.29
CA ALA A 115 12.19 -6.60 4.84
C ALA A 115 12.61 -5.12 4.91
N SER A 116 11.73 -4.19 4.55
CA SER A 116 12.01 -2.75 4.66
C SER A 116 12.18 -2.30 6.11
N PHE A 117 11.42 -2.88 7.04
CA PHE A 117 11.54 -2.61 8.47
C PHE A 117 12.86 -3.14 9.04
N VAL A 118 13.23 -4.38 8.71
CA VAL A 118 14.51 -4.96 9.11
C VAL A 118 15.68 -4.14 8.54
N LEU A 119 15.58 -3.75 7.27
CA LEU A 119 16.59 -2.92 6.60
C LEU A 119 16.72 -1.55 7.28
N SER A 120 15.61 -0.90 7.62
CA SER A 120 15.60 0.34 8.38
C SER A 120 16.25 0.16 9.75
N GLY A 121 15.92 -0.92 10.48
CA GLY A 121 16.56 -1.24 11.75
C GLY A 121 18.08 -1.37 11.66
N ILE A 122 18.57 -2.16 10.70
CA ILE A 122 20.01 -2.35 10.47
C ILE A 122 20.69 -1.02 10.13
N THR A 123 20.11 -0.24 9.21
CA THR A 123 20.70 1.03 8.78
C THR A 123 20.67 2.09 9.89
N THR A 124 19.65 2.11 10.73
CA THR A 124 19.59 2.97 11.93
C THR A 124 20.65 2.57 12.95
N VAL A 125 20.89 1.27 13.20
CA VAL A 125 21.99 0.81 14.07
C VAL A 125 23.33 1.32 13.55
N VAL A 126 23.59 1.19 12.24
CA VAL A 126 24.84 1.71 11.63
C VAL A 126 24.96 3.21 11.82
N LYS A 127 23.89 3.98 11.60
CA LYS A 127 23.89 5.43 11.80
C LYS A 127 24.15 5.83 13.27
N VAL A 128 23.61 5.08 14.24
CA VAL A 128 23.88 5.30 15.67
C VAL A 128 25.34 5.00 16.02
N LEU A 129 25.91 3.93 15.48
CA LEU A 129 27.33 3.62 15.66
C LEU A 129 28.23 4.70 15.06
N LEU A 130 27.88 5.22 13.88
CA LEU A 130 28.58 6.34 13.25
C LEU A 130 28.41 7.65 14.03
N ALA A 131 27.26 7.90 14.65
CA ALA A 131 27.06 9.04 15.52
C ALA A 131 27.96 9.02 16.77
N GLY A 132 28.25 7.83 17.30
CA GLY A 132 29.24 7.68 18.39
C GLY A 132 30.66 8.05 17.96
N ALA A 133 31.03 7.86 16.69
CA ALA A 133 32.35 8.18 16.17
C ALA A 133 32.45 9.61 15.57
N MET A 134 31.36 10.13 15.01
CA MET A 134 31.28 11.41 14.29
C MET A 134 29.99 12.16 14.69
N PRO A 135 29.93 12.73 15.91
CA PRO A 135 28.72 13.36 16.44
C PRO A 135 28.30 14.60 15.65
N ASP A 136 29.23 15.29 15.00
CA ASP A 136 28.95 16.50 14.20
C ASP A 136 28.23 16.18 12.88
N LYS A 137 28.37 14.95 12.37
CA LYS A 137 27.78 14.52 11.09
C LYS A 137 26.49 13.74 11.26
N PHE A 138 26.34 12.97 12.33
CA PHE A 138 25.15 12.16 12.57
C PHE A 138 24.48 12.59 13.88
N ILE A 139 23.45 13.42 13.74
CA ILE A 139 22.74 14.01 14.86
C ILE A 139 21.58 13.08 15.25
N VAL A 140 21.64 12.51 16.44
CA VAL A 140 20.57 11.67 16.96
C VAL A 140 19.39 12.54 17.37
N ALA A 141 18.22 12.30 16.76
CA ALA A 141 17.02 13.09 17.05
C ALA A 141 16.60 12.95 18.53
N LEU A 142 15.91 13.98 19.04
CA LEU A 142 15.51 14.10 20.45
C LEU A 142 14.64 12.91 20.96
N GLU A 143 14.00 12.16 20.07
CA GLU A 143 13.25 10.94 20.44
C GLU A 143 14.15 9.79 20.92
N LEU A 144 15.47 9.86 20.67
CA LEU A 144 16.51 8.96 21.20
C LEU A 144 17.36 9.63 22.32
N SER A 145 16.90 10.76 22.89
CA SER A 145 17.72 11.66 23.73
C SER A 145 18.25 11.08 25.05
N ASN A 146 17.84 9.88 25.48
CA ASN A 146 18.36 9.26 26.70
C ASN A 146 19.68 8.49 26.48
N GLY A 147 20.26 8.62 25.29
CA GLY A 147 21.58 8.10 24.92
C GLY A 147 21.51 7.54 23.51
N ALA A 148 22.43 7.93 22.63
CA ALA A 148 22.57 7.35 21.30
C ALA A 148 23.04 5.89 21.41
N SER A 149 22.14 4.98 21.80
CA SER A 149 22.45 3.58 22.06
C SER A 149 21.71 2.66 21.11
N VAL A 150 22.37 1.56 20.76
CA VAL A 150 21.76 0.46 20.00
C VAL A 150 20.52 -0.08 20.71
N GLN A 151 20.49 -0.02 22.05
CA GLN A 151 19.35 -0.46 22.85
C GLN A 151 18.08 0.33 22.54
N HIS A 152 18.16 1.66 22.37
CA HIS A 152 17.00 2.46 22.00
C HIS A 152 16.47 2.12 20.60
N VAL A 153 17.34 1.74 19.67
CA VAL A 153 16.91 1.25 18.35
C VAL A 153 16.14 -0.06 18.51
N LEU A 154 16.64 -1.00 19.31
CA LEU A 154 15.96 -2.26 19.59
C LEU A 154 14.62 -2.05 20.29
N ASP A 155 14.54 -1.13 21.25
CA ASP A 155 13.30 -0.79 21.95
C ASP A 155 12.27 -0.18 20.97
N SER A 156 12.72 0.72 20.07
CA SER A 156 11.84 1.28 19.03
C SER A 156 11.32 0.20 18.08
N MET A 157 12.18 -0.75 17.70
CA MET A 157 11.78 -1.88 16.86
C MET A 157 10.80 -2.81 17.59
N TRP A 158 11.00 -3.01 18.90
CA TRP A 158 10.11 -3.82 19.72
C TRP A 158 8.73 -3.19 19.85
N VAL A 159 8.65 -1.89 20.16
CA VAL A 159 7.38 -1.15 20.24
C VAL A 159 6.65 -1.19 18.91
N PHE A 160 7.34 -0.96 17.79
CA PHE A 160 6.75 -1.07 16.46
C PHE A 160 6.21 -2.48 16.19
N THR A 161 6.99 -3.51 16.50
CA THR A 161 6.61 -4.91 16.31
C THR A 161 5.37 -5.29 17.13
N ARG A 162 5.32 -4.85 18.39
CA ARG A 162 4.22 -5.18 19.31
C ARG A 162 2.92 -4.46 18.96
N ASP A 163 3.01 -3.16 18.70
CA ASP A 163 1.83 -2.29 18.69
C ASP A 163 1.32 -1.97 17.27
N TRP A 164 2.18 -2.07 16.26
CA TRP A 164 1.92 -1.59 14.90
C TRP A 164 2.03 -2.66 13.81
N LEU A 165 2.91 -3.67 13.95
CA LEU A 165 3.17 -4.62 12.87
C LEU A 165 1.91 -5.30 12.32
N LEU A 166 1.04 -5.80 13.20
CA LEU A 166 -0.18 -6.47 12.75
C LEU A 166 -1.11 -5.51 12.01
N LYS A 167 -1.20 -4.25 12.46
CA LYS A 167 -2.01 -3.22 11.81
C LYS A 167 -1.45 -2.90 10.43
N GLU A 168 -0.13 -2.73 10.30
CA GLU A 168 0.52 -2.43 9.02
C GLU A 168 0.41 -3.61 8.03
N CYS A 169 0.58 -4.85 8.50
CA CYS A 169 0.38 -6.04 7.68
C CYS A 169 -1.07 -6.15 7.20
N LEU A 170 -2.05 -5.90 8.08
CA LEU A 170 -3.46 -5.86 7.70
C LEU A 170 -3.73 -4.75 6.70
N TRP A 171 -3.12 -3.58 6.91
CA TRP A 171 -3.31 -2.42 6.05
C TRP A 171 -2.81 -2.70 4.63
N VAL A 172 -1.63 -3.30 4.51
CA VAL A 172 -1.05 -3.76 3.24
C VAL A 172 -1.92 -4.86 2.60
N ALA A 173 -2.47 -5.79 3.38
CA ALA A 173 -3.36 -6.83 2.89
C ALA A 173 -4.67 -6.25 2.32
N GLU A 174 -5.27 -5.29 3.01
CA GLU A 174 -6.49 -4.60 2.58
C GLU A 174 -6.27 -3.86 1.25
N TRP A 175 -5.18 -3.07 1.18
CA TRP A 175 -4.82 -2.34 -0.04
C TRP A 175 -4.52 -3.25 -1.20
N THR A 176 -3.80 -4.36 -0.99
CA THR A 176 -3.48 -5.32 -2.06
C THR A 176 -4.74 -5.98 -2.62
N CYS A 177 -5.76 -6.26 -1.79
CA CYS A 177 -7.06 -6.76 -2.27
C CYS A 177 -7.77 -5.73 -3.16
N ILE A 178 -7.83 -4.46 -2.72
CA ILE A 178 -8.41 -3.35 -3.49
C ILE A 178 -7.66 -3.15 -4.81
N PHE A 179 -6.32 -3.16 -4.78
CA PHE A 179 -5.50 -3.00 -5.97
C PHE A 179 -5.63 -4.17 -6.95
N TYR A 180 -5.83 -5.38 -6.45
CA TYR A 180 -6.07 -6.52 -7.32
C TYR A 180 -7.43 -6.42 -8.03
N LEU A 181 -8.48 -5.97 -7.34
CA LEU A 181 -9.76 -5.62 -7.99
C LEU A 181 -9.54 -4.52 -9.04
N PHE A 182 -8.83 -3.45 -8.68
CA PHE A 182 -8.54 -2.36 -9.60
C PHE A 182 -7.81 -2.84 -10.87
N GLY A 183 -6.78 -3.68 -10.71
CA GLY A 183 -6.07 -4.31 -11.81
C GLY A 183 -6.99 -5.19 -12.68
N CYS A 184 -7.91 -5.94 -12.05
CA CYS A 184 -8.92 -6.72 -12.77
C CYS A 184 -9.87 -5.83 -13.60
N CYS A 185 -10.34 -4.71 -13.03
CA CYS A 185 -11.21 -3.75 -13.70
C CYS A 185 -10.51 -3.05 -14.87
N LEU A 186 -9.28 -2.54 -14.64
CA LEU A 186 -8.46 -1.92 -15.68
C LEU A 186 -8.23 -2.84 -16.87
N ARG A 187 -8.01 -4.13 -16.60
CA ARG A 187 -7.84 -5.14 -17.64
C ARG A 187 -9.10 -5.33 -18.48
N ARG A 188 -10.29 -5.23 -17.88
CA ARG A 188 -11.58 -5.40 -18.57
C ARG A 188 -11.97 -4.16 -19.37
N SER A 189 -11.91 -2.97 -18.75
CA SER A 189 -12.19 -1.71 -19.42
C SER A 189 -11.42 -0.56 -18.78
N LYS A 190 -10.29 -0.19 -19.39
CA LYS A 190 -9.45 0.93 -18.93
C LYS A 190 -10.24 2.24 -18.87
N LYS A 191 -11.02 2.53 -19.91
CA LYS A 191 -11.78 3.78 -20.05
C LYS A 191 -12.82 3.92 -18.95
N ILE A 192 -13.65 2.88 -18.75
CA ILE A 192 -14.72 2.91 -17.74
C ILE A 192 -14.10 2.95 -16.33
N THR A 193 -13.06 2.15 -16.08
CA THR A 193 -12.42 2.10 -14.75
C THR A 193 -11.81 3.45 -14.38
N LEU A 194 -11.10 4.10 -15.30
CA LEU A 194 -10.55 5.44 -15.08
C LEU A 194 -11.64 6.50 -14.97
N ALA A 195 -12.69 6.44 -15.81
CA ALA A 195 -13.82 7.36 -15.74
C ALA A 195 -14.60 7.24 -14.41
N VAL A 196 -14.73 6.04 -13.86
CA VAL A 196 -15.38 5.83 -12.56
C VAL A 196 -14.49 6.32 -11.42
N ILE A 197 -13.21 5.95 -11.42
CA ILE A 197 -12.30 6.24 -10.29
C ILE A 197 -11.86 7.70 -10.25
N VAL A 198 -11.67 8.33 -11.41
CA VAL A 198 -11.31 9.75 -11.48
C VAL A 198 -12.56 10.60 -11.62
N GLY A 199 -13.48 10.20 -12.50
CA GLY A 199 -14.65 11.00 -12.83
C GLY A 199 -15.69 11.04 -11.74
N ILE A 200 -15.97 9.97 -10.99
CA ILE A 200 -16.97 10.04 -9.89
C ILE A 200 -16.49 10.96 -8.77
N PRO A 201 -15.26 10.83 -8.22
CA PRO A 201 -14.78 11.77 -7.21
C PRO A 201 -14.72 13.22 -7.72
N LEU A 202 -14.32 13.43 -8.97
CA LEU A 202 -14.28 14.77 -9.56
C LEU A 202 -15.70 15.35 -9.73
N LEU A 203 -16.66 14.55 -10.20
CA LEU A 203 -18.07 14.95 -10.28
C LEU A 203 -18.67 15.19 -8.90
N ALA A 204 -18.34 14.37 -7.90
CA ALA A 204 -18.77 14.55 -6.52
C ALA A 204 -18.22 15.88 -5.96
N MET A 205 -16.92 16.14 -6.12
CA MET A 205 -16.32 17.42 -5.75
C MET A 205 -17.01 18.58 -6.48
N MET A 206 -17.14 18.51 -7.80
CA MET A 206 -17.80 19.57 -8.57
C MET A 206 -19.25 19.79 -8.10
N SER A 207 -20.00 18.71 -7.84
CA SER A 207 -21.37 18.79 -7.32
C SER A 207 -21.45 19.39 -5.91
N MET A 208 -20.41 19.21 -5.09
CA MET A 208 -20.29 19.84 -3.77
C MET A 208 -19.93 21.33 -3.88
N PHE A 209 -19.13 21.72 -4.87
CA PHE A 209 -18.76 23.12 -5.10
C PHE A 209 -19.85 23.93 -5.81
N ILE A 210 -20.67 23.32 -6.68
CA ILE A 210 -21.74 24.02 -7.42
C ILE A 210 -22.72 24.81 -6.52
N PRO A 211 -23.29 24.25 -5.43
CA PRO A 211 -24.19 25.02 -4.56
C PRO A 211 -23.45 26.14 -3.84
N ALA A 212 -22.22 25.90 -3.35
CA ALA A 212 -21.38 26.92 -2.73
C ALA A 212 -21.05 28.07 -3.69
N VAL A 213 -20.66 27.76 -4.93
CA VAL A 213 -20.36 28.75 -5.97
C VAL A 213 -21.63 29.49 -6.41
N ARG A 214 -22.77 28.81 -6.53
CA ARG A 214 -24.06 29.46 -6.85
C ARG A 214 -24.54 30.40 -5.74
N GLU A 215 -24.41 30.01 -4.47
CA GLU A 215 -24.74 30.87 -3.34
C GLU A 215 -23.80 32.09 -3.28
N THR A 216 -22.51 31.88 -3.51
CA THR A 216 -21.51 32.96 -3.54
C THR A 216 -21.75 33.93 -4.71
N LEU A 217 -22.05 33.42 -5.92
CA LEU A 217 -22.36 34.25 -7.10
C LEU A 217 -23.67 35.03 -6.95
N ASN A 218 -24.69 34.44 -6.31
CA ASN A 218 -25.94 35.14 -5.99
C ASN A 218 -25.77 36.17 -4.86
N ALA A 219 -24.78 35.97 -3.99
CA ALA A 219 -24.43 36.87 -2.89
C ALA A 219 -23.54 38.06 -3.32
N ILE A 220 -22.71 37.90 -4.36
CA ILE A 220 -21.73 38.90 -4.85
C ILE A 220 -22.37 40.22 -5.34
N GLY A 221 -23.70 40.31 -5.44
CA GLY A 221 -24.41 41.57 -5.70
C GLY A 221 -25.21 42.15 -4.52
N ARG A 222 -25.29 41.47 -3.37
CA ARG A 222 -26.26 41.82 -2.29
C ARG A 222 -25.74 41.66 -0.85
N MET A 223 -24.64 40.96 -0.62
CA MET A 223 -24.15 40.66 0.73
C MET A 223 -23.00 41.58 1.16
N SER A 224 -22.96 41.90 2.45
CA SER A 224 -21.81 42.59 3.07
C SER A 224 -20.61 41.65 3.20
N GLU A 225 -19.38 42.17 3.27
CA GLU A 225 -18.14 41.37 3.40
C GLU A 225 -18.20 40.36 4.55
N GLY A 226 -18.93 40.67 5.63
CA GLY A 226 -19.12 39.78 6.79
C GLY A 226 -19.97 38.54 6.51
N GLU A 227 -20.95 38.61 5.60
CA GLU A 227 -21.81 37.47 5.25
C GLU A 227 -21.11 36.50 4.29
N ILE A 228 -20.30 37.03 3.38
CA ILE A 228 -19.43 36.23 2.50
C ILE A 228 -18.40 35.46 3.35
N MET A 229 -17.81 36.11 4.35
CA MET A 229 -16.89 35.46 5.29
C MET A 229 -17.58 34.36 6.10
N LEU A 230 -18.83 34.56 6.52
CA LEU A 230 -19.64 33.58 7.25
C LEU A 230 -19.99 32.34 6.42
N GLN A 231 -20.31 32.51 5.12
CA GLN A 231 -20.52 31.37 4.21
C GLN A 231 -19.23 30.59 3.96
N GLY A 232 -18.09 31.27 3.76
CA GLY A 232 -16.79 30.62 3.64
C GLY A 232 -16.44 29.79 4.87
N LEU A 233 -16.74 30.31 6.07
CA LEU A 233 -16.50 29.61 7.34
C LEU A 233 -17.36 28.36 7.50
N LYS A 234 -18.62 28.39 7.04
CA LYS A 234 -19.52 27.21 7.04
C LYS A 234 -19.01 26.11 6.12
N ILE A 235 -18.53 26.46 4.92
CA ILE A 235 -17.94 25.48 3.99
C ILE A 235 -16.68 24.88 4.59
N TYR A 236 -15.82 25.70 5.19
CA TYR A 236 -14.61 25.23 5.86
C TYR A 236 -14.91 24.28 7.03
N GLN A 237 -15.85 24.65 7.89
CA GLN A 237 -16.30 23.80 9.01
C GLN A 237 -16.86 22.47 8.49
N TRP A 238 -17.69 22.49 7.45
CA TRP A 238 -18.23 21.26 6.86
C TRP A 238 -17.15 20.36 6.26
N ILE A 239 -16.17 20.91 5.51
CA ILE A 239 -15.03 20.13 4.98
C ILE A 239 -14.22 19.54 6.14
N SER A 240 -13.97 20.33 7.18
CA SER A 240 -13.25 19.88 8.38
C SER A 240 -14.00 18.72 9.06
N ASP A 241 -15.31 18.84 9.26
CA ASP A 241 -16.14 17.81 9.87
C ASP A 241 -16.18 16.53 9.02
N ALA A 242 -16.25 16.68 7.69
CA ALA A 242 -16.19 15.56 6.76
C ALA A 242 -14.82 14.86 6.83
N LEU A 243 -13.71 15.60 6.86
CA LEU A 243 -12.37 15.03 7.01
C LEU A 243 -12.19 14.32 8.36
N ILE A 244 -12.71 14.89 9.45
CA ILE A 244 -12.70 14.27 10.77
C ILE A 244 -13.53 12.99 10.77
N TRP A 245 -14.72 13.01 10.16
CA TRP A 245 -15.58 11.84 10.04
C TRP A 245 -14.90 10.73 9.21
N ILE A 246 -14.31 11.09 8.06
CA ILE A 246 -13.55 10.15 7.21
C ILE A 246 -12.39 9.58 8.01
N GLY A 247 -11.60 10.41 8.68
CA GLY A 247 -10.49 9.97 9.52
C GLY A 247 -10.93 8.99 10.61
N LYS A 248 -12.08 9.25 11.26
CA LYS A 248 -12.65 8.39 12.31
C LYS A 248 -13.13 7.04 11.78
N HIS A 249 -13.73 7.00 10.58
CA HIS A 249 -14.32 5.79 10.01
C HIS A 249 -13.45 5.10 8.96
N TRP A 250 -12.29 5.66 8.62
CA TRP A 250 -11.42 5.20 7.54
C TRP A 250 -11.12 3.71 7.62
N LYS A 251 -10.78 3.21 8.83
CA LYS A 251 -10.47 1.79 9.05
C LYS A 251 -11.63 0.87 8.67
N TRP A 252 -12.86 1.24 9.01
CA TRP A 252 -14.05 0.45 8.68
C TRP A 252 -14.40 0.53 7.20
N ILE A 253 -14.28 1.72 6.61
CA ILE A 253 -14.48 1.93 5.16
C ILE A 253 -13.49 1.07 4.39
N GLN A 254 -12.23 1.08 4.81
CA GLN A 254 -11.16 0.33 4.16
C GLN A 254 -11.34 -1.17 4.31
N LEU A 255 -11.58 -1.67 5.53
CA LEU A 255 -11.83 -3.09 5.76
C LEU A 255 -13.05 -3.58 4.97
N GLY A 256 -14.14 -2.80 4.95
CA GLY A 256 -15.33 -3.09 4.16
C GLY A 256 -15.03 -3.12 2.66
N ALA A 257 -14.28 -2.15 2.15
CA ALA A 257 -13.87 -2.09 0.76
C ALA A 257 -12.98 -3.29 0.38
N ALA A 258 -12.03 -3.68 1.23
CA ALA A 258 -11.19 -4.85 1.03
C ALA A 258 -12.04 -6.14 1.02
N GLY A 259 -12.96 -6.29 1.96
CA GLY A 259 -13.88 -7.43 2.03
C GLY A 259 -14.75 -7.59 0.77
N VAL A 260 -15.32 -6.49 0.27
CA VAL A 260 -16.12 -6.47 -0.97
C VAL A 260 -15.24 -6.65 -2.22
N SER A 261 -13.99 -6.20 -2.18
CA SER A 261 -13.08 -6.30 -3.34
C SER A 261 -12.71 -7.74 -3.69
N LEU A 262 -12.67 -8.65 -2.72
CA LEU A 262 -12.36 -10.05 -2.93
C LEU A 262 -13.38 -10.77 -3.85
N PRO A 263 -14.68 -10.84 -3.53
CA PRO A 263 -15.66 -11.47 -4.41
C PRO A 263 -15.80 -10.74 -5.75
N LEU A 264 -15.74 -9.40 -5.76
CA LEU A 264 -15.81 -8.63 -7.01
C LEU A 264 -14.61 -8.91 -7.93
N SER A 265 -13.42 -9.07 -7.37
CA SER A 265 -12.22 -9.37 -8.15
C SER A 265 -12.30 -10.77 -8.75
N PHE A 266 -12.88 -11.74 -8.04
CA PHE A 266 -13.16 -13.07 -8.59
C PHE A 266 -14.15 -13.00 -9.76
N LEU A 267 -15.27 -12.29 -9.59
CA LEU A 267 -16.27 -12.12 -10.65
C LEU A 267 -15.68 -11.42 -11.89
N CYS A 268 -14.87 -10.38 -11.69
CA CYS A 268 -14.17 -9.69 -12.78
C CYS A 268 -13.12 -10.58 -13.45
N MET A 269 -12.42 -11.41 -12.67
CA MET A 269 -11.43 -12.36 -13.18
C MET A 269 -12.08 -13.51 -13.94
N ARG A 270 -13.24 -14.00 -13.49
CA ARG A 270 -13.98 -15.08 -14.13
C ARG A 270 -14.35 -14.77 -15.58
N GLY A 271 -14.55 -13.51 -15.95
CA GLY A 271 -14.84 -13.10 -17.32
C GLY A 271 -13.65 -13.17 -18.29
N THR A 272 -12.46 -13.63 -17.86
CA THR A 272 -11.29 -13.74 -18.75
C THR A 272 -11.48 -14.88 -19.76
N PRO A 273 -11.33 -14.61 -21.08
CA PRO A 273 -11.34 -15.67 -22.09
C PRO A 273 -10.23 -16.69 -21.81
N GLN A 274 -10.60 -17.97 -21.81
CA GLN A 274 -9.64 -19.08 -21.84
C GLN A 274 -9.44 -19.47 -23.33
N PRO A 275 -8.20 -19.60 -23.79
CA PRO A 275 -7.93 -20.18 -25.11
C PRO A 275 -8.24 -21.67 -25.14
#